data_AF-A0A2S3ZTC0-F1
#
_entry.id   AF-A0A2S3ZTC0-F1
#
_cell.length_a   1.000
_cell.length_b   1.000
_cell.length_c   1.000
_cell.angle_alpha   90.00
_cell.angle_beta   90.00
_cell.angle_gamma   90.00
#
_symmetry.space_group_name_H-M   'P 1'
#
loop_
_entity.id
_entity.type
_entity.pdbx_description
1 polymer ?
#
loop_
_entity_poly.entity_id
_entity_poly.type
_entity_poly.pdbx_seq_one_letter_code
_entity_poly.pdbx_strand_id
1 'polypeptide(L)'
;MAAKALPKSIFDYIEGGGEDEASMRRNIASFNDWSFMPKWGSVENLSLATTILGGPSAMPLMLSPTGGTRLFHPQGEIAAARAALAAGVPYGLAHLSTTPMEHVAEATPGLRRWFNLEPTNDKVMLQAVLDRVSNAGYEALIVNLDCRDVGHRERDYHNGFTAPPSIKPKTVFEGALRPRWALGFLASDAIAFPNLDAEIPQGPLSSTPDMWRTLLAGSYEPTDWSDLEDIRTRWNGPIILKGCVNPKDAAIAASMGFDAIQVSNHGGRQLDHMVSPMDVLPEMGEATAGRMEIIVDGGIRRGSDVIKALALGADVCAIGRPYLYGLAAAGEAGVSHVLKLFKAEMCRTMALLGVTTIAELKEGGRELIRHHSETFVRVAAASDLDSQRSLAELGTP
;
A
#
# COMPACT_ATOMS: atom_id res chain seq x y z
N MET A 1 2.01 15.25 13.55
CA MET A 1 0.69 15.42 14.22
C MET A 1 0.26 14.14 14.93
N ALA A 2 0.24 12.99 14.23
CA ALA A 2 -0.08 11.68 14.82
C ALA A 2 0.65 11.37 16.15
N ALA A 3 1.97 11.55 16.23
CA ALA A 3 2.74 11.32 17.47
C ALA A 3 2.30 12.18 18.68
N LYS A 4 1.64 13.33 18.44
CA LYS A 4 1.04 14.16 19.50
C LYS A 4 -0.38 13.72 19.86
N ALA A 5 -1.08 13.08 18.93
CA ALA A 5 -2.46 12.62 19.10
C ALA A 5 -2.53 11.28 19.83
N LEU A 6 -1.54 10.40 19.61
CA LEU A 6 -1.52 9.04 20.13
C LEU A 6 -0.66 8.88 21.40
N PRO A 7 -0.96 7.88 22.24
CA PRO A 7 0.01 7.32 23.17
C PRO A 7 1.26 6.86 22.42
N LYS A 8 2.44 6.94 23.04
CA LYS A 8 3.69 6.61 22.36
C LYS A 8 3.70 5.13 21.95
N SER A 9 3.24 4.24 22.81
CA SER A 9 3.11 2.80 22.50
C SER A 9 2.30 2.52 21.23
N ILE A 10 1.15 3.20 21.07
CA ILE A 10 0.28 3.06 19.90
C ILE A 10 0.90 3.69 18.66
N PHE A 11 1.58 4.84 18.80
CA PHE A 11 2.31 5.45 17.68
C PHE A 11 3.48 4.57 17.24
N ASP A 12 4.21 3.97 18.17
CA ASP A 12 5.32 3.06 17.89
C ASP A 12 4.86 1.81 17.12
N TYR A 13 3.63 1.33 17.33
CA TYR A 13 3.06 0.24 16.52
C TYR A 13 2.88 0.64 15.04
N ILE A 14 2.48 1.88 14.76
CA ILE A 14 2.42 2.42 13.39
C ILE A 14 3.83 2.58 12.82
N GLU A 15 4.71 3.21 13.60
CA GLU A 15 6.01 3.66 13.12
C GLU A 15 7.00 2.50 12.96
N GLY A 16 7.01 1.57 13.91
CA GLY A 16 8.03 0.54 14.07
C GLY A 16 8.20 -0.39 12.88
N GLY A 17 9.44 -0.83 12.67
CA GLY A 17 9.83 -1.90 11.76
C GLY A 17 10.23 -3.18 12.50
N GLY A 18 10.75 -4.15 11.75
CA GLY A 18 11.43 -5.32 12.32
C GLY A 18 12.85 -4.98 12.74
N GLU A 19 13.31 -5.57 13.84
CA GLU A 19 14.68 -5.57 14.36
C GLU A 19 15.31 -4.16 14.36
N ASP A 20 16.45 -3.98 13.70
CA ASP A 20 17.19 -2.73 13.62
C ASP A 20 16.52 -1.68 12.71
N GLU A 21 15.40 -2.02 12.07
CA GLU A 21 14.64 -1.21 11.12
C GLU A 21 15.45 -0.79 9.88
N ALA A 22 16.42 -1.61 9.47
CA ALA A 22 17.26 -1.38 8.30
C ALA A 22 16.44 -1.32 7.00
N SER A 23 15.53 -2.28 6.78
CA SER A 23 14.60 -2.32 5.64
C SER A 23 13.73 -1.07 5.58
N MET A 24 13.24 -0.60 6.74
CA MET A 24 12.39 0.59 6.80
C MET A 24 13.16 1.84 6.36
N ARG A 25 14.40 2.01 6.81
CA ARG A 25 15.27 3.11 6.38
C ARG A 25 15.61 2.99 4.89
N ARG A 26 15.95 1.78 4.43
CA ARG A 26 16.28 1.53 3.02
C ARG A 26 15.10 1.86 2.10
N ASN A 27 13.88 1.45 2.46
CA ASN A 27 12.66 1.76 1.71
C ASN A 27 12.51 3.26 1.40
N ILE A 28 12.82 4.13 2.36
CA ILE A 28 12.75 5.58 2.15
C ILE A 28 13.96 6.07 1.33
N ALA A 29 15.15 5.57 1.64
CA ALA A 29 16.39 5.98 0.97
C ALA A 29 16.42 5.62 -0.52
N SER A 30 15.84 4.48 -0.93
CA SER A 30 15.82 4.02 -2.33
C SER A 30 15.26 5.04 -3.31
N PHE A 31 14.26 5.83 -2.91
CA PHE A 31 13.70 6.85 -3.78
C PHE A 31 14.71 7.99 -4.06
N ASN A 32 15.68 8.22 -3.17
CA ASN A 32 16.69 9.26 -3.34
C ASN A 32 17.78 8.88 -4.36
N ASP A 33 17.94 7.59 -4.65
CA ASP A 33 18.92 7.10 -5.62
C ASP A 33 18.51 7.41 -7.08
N TRP A 34 17.27 7.89 -7.27
CA TRP A 34 16.68 8.24 -8.55
C TRP A 34 16.46 9.75 -8.70
N SER A 35 16.92 10.31 -9.81
CA SER A 35 16.75 11.72 -10.18
C SER A 35 15.85 11.87 -11.40
N PHE A 36 15.03 12.91 -11.43
CA PHE A 36 14.22 13.26 -12.60
C PHE A 36 15.05 13.92 -13.70
N MET A 37 14.63 13.68 -14.94
CA MET A 37 15.14 14.29 -16.16
C MET A 37 13.98 15.02 -16.87
N PRO A 38 13.70 16.28 -16.51
CA PRO A 38 12.63 17.06 -17.13
C PRO A 38 12.81 17.22 -18.63
N LYS A 39 11.72 17.06 -19.38
CA LYS A 39 11.64 17.46 -20.78
C LYS A 39 10.88 18.78 -20.92
N TRP A 40 11.24 19.57 -21.92
CA TRP A 40 10.54 20.82 -22.24
C TRP A 40 9.38 20.57 -23.20
N GLY A 41 8.21 21.13 -22.92
CA GLY A 41 7.01 20.93 -23.73
C GLY A 41 5.75 21.52 -23.11
N SER A 42 4.61 21.38 -23.79
CA SER A 42 3.30 21.78 -23.25
C SER A 42 2.89 20.87 -22.10
N VAL A 43 2.22 21.45 -21.09
CA VAL A 43 1.69 20.73 -19.92
C VAL A 43 0.19 20.95 -19.74
N GLU A 44 -0.52 21.24 -20.84
CA GLU A 44 -1.97 21.38 -20.85
C GLU A 44 -2.67 20.03 -20.59
N ASN A 45 -3.88 20.07 -20.04
CA ASN A 45 -4.74 18.90 -19.82
C ASN A 45 -4.14 17.81 -18.91
N LEU A 46 -3.38 18.22 -17.89
CA LEU A 46 -2.80 17.28 -16.92
C LEU A 46 -3.86 16.40 -16.25
N SER A 47 -3.66 15.10 -16.30
CA SER A 47 -4.54 14.09 -15.72
C SER A 47 -3.76 12.98 -15.02
N LEU A 48 -4.19 12.67 -13.79
CA LEU A 48 -3.71 11.49 -13.05
C LEU A 48 -4.61 10.27 -13.26
N ALA A 49 -5.73 10.41 -13.96
CA ALA A 49 -6.69 9.33 -14.12
C ALA A 49 -6.05 8.13 -14.81
N THR A 50 -6.33 6.94 -14.29
CA THR A 50 -5.80 5.67 -14.80
C THR A 50 -6.80 4.55 -14.57
N THR A 51 -6.47 3.37 -15.07
CA THR A 51 -7.17 2.12 -14.76
C THR A 51 -6.28 1.29 -13.82
N ILE A 52 -6.91 0.58 -12.88
CA ILE A 52 -6.25 -0.34 -11.96
C ILE A 52 -7.10 -1.60 -11.93
N LEU A 53 -6.54 -2.76 -12.27
CA LEU A 53 -7.24 -4.04 -12.35
C LEU A 53 -8.55 -3.94 -13.17
N GLY A 54 -8.49 -3.26 -14.32
CA GLY A 54 -9.63 -3.05 -15.21
C GLY A 54 -10.68 -2.01 -14.75
N GLY A 55 -10.61 -1.50 -13.52
CA GLY A 55 -11.53 -0.47 -13.02
C GLY A 55 -10.92 0.94 -12.99
N PRO A 56 -11.74 2.01 -12.98
CA PRO A 56 -11.24 3.38 -12.97
C PRO A 56 -10.57 3.73 -11.63
N SER A 57 -9.59 4.64 -11.69
CA SER A 57 -8.99 5.31 -10.53
C SER A 57 -8.65 6.76 -10.85
N ALA A 58 -8.91 7.67 -9.92
CA ALA A 58 -8.66 9.10 -10.10
C ALA A 58 -7.16 9.46 -10.06
N MET A 59 -6.33 8.59 -9.51
CA MET A 59 -4.87 8.69 -9.47
C MET A 59 -4.25 7.29 -9.30
N PRO A 60 -2.96 7.08 -9.67
CA PRO A 60 -2.28 5.78 -9.58
C PRO A 60 -1.84 5.45 -8.14
N LEU A 61 -2.78 5.53 -7.20
CA LEU A 61 -2.57 5.35 -5.77
C LEU A 61 -3.70 4.50 -5.18
N MET A 62 -3.39 3.63 -4.23
CA MET A 62 -4.37 2.95 -3.37
C MET A 62 -3.99 3.08 -1.89
N LEU A 63 -4.96 2.84 -1.01
CA LEU A 63 -4.71 2.69 0.42
C LEU A 63 -4.45 1.21 0.75
N SER A 64 -3.21 0.88 1.12
CA SER A 64 -2.75 -0.50 1.41
C SER A 64 -3.45 -1.07 2.66
N PRO A 65 -3.72 -2.39 2.73
CA PRO A 65 -4.29 -2.99 3.94
C PRO A 65 -3.39 -2.79 5.16
N THR A 66 -3.97 -2.25 6.23
CA THR A 66 -3.32 -2.11 7.54
C THR A 66 -4.25 -2.59 8.65
N GLY A 67 -3.78 -3.50 9.50
CA GLY A 67 -4.57 -4.02 10.61
C GLY A 67 -4.69 -3.05 11.80
N GLY A 68 -5.75 -3.19 12.58
CA GLY A 68 -5.88 -2.54 13.88
C GLY A 68 -6.21 -1.05 13.85
N THR A 69 -6.82 -0.50 12.80
CA THR A 69 -6.84 0.97 12.62
C THR A 69 -7.68 1.73 13.64
N ARG A 70 -8.66 1.09 14.30
CA ARG A 70 -9.39 1.69 15.43
C ARG A 70 -8.53 1.93 16.66
N LEU A 71 -7.35 1.30 16.76
CA LEU A 71 -6.35 1.64 17.77
C LEU A 71 -5.84 3.08 17.60
N PHE A 72 -5.86 3.61 16.38
CA PHE A 72 -5.30 4.93 16.06
C PHE A 72 -6.35 6.03 16.08
N HIS A 73 -7.58 5.70 15.70
CA HIS A 73 -8.70 6.63 15.74
C HIS A 73 -10.02 5.86 15.79
N PRO A 74 -11.02 6.26 16.59
CA PRO A 74 -12.32 5.56 16.72
C PRO A 74 -13.02 5.26 15.40
N GLN A 75 -12.90 6.16 14.41
CA GLN A 75 -13.51 6.00 13.08
C GLN A 75 -12.86 4.90 12.23
N GLY A 76 -11.62 4.49 12.55
CA GLY A 76 -10.91 3.35 11.97
C GLY A 76 -11.02 3.19 10.47
N GLU A 77 -11.37 1.97 10.06
CA GLU A 77 -11.45 1.55 8.65
C GLU A 77 -12.52 2.32 7.87
N ILE A 78 -13.65 2.66 8.49
CA ILE A 78 -14.74 3.41 7.82
C ILE A 78 -14.26 4.80 7.39
N ALA A 79 -13.47 5.49 8.23
CA ALA A 79 -12.88 6.78 7.86
C ALA A 79 -11.91 6.66 6.68
N ALA A 80 -11.06 5.63 6.66
CA ALA A 80 -10.14 5.39 5.56
C ALA A 80 -10.90 5.08 4.26
N ALA A 81 -11.92 4.21 4.34
CA ALA A 81 -12.76 3.82 3.22
C ALA A 81 -13.52 5.02 2.62
N ARG A 82 -14.14 5.86 3.45
CA ARG A 82 -14.86 7.07 2.98
C ARG A 82 -13.93 8.07 2.31
N ALA A 83 -12.73 8.26 2.87
CA ALA A 83 -11.73 9.13 2.26
C ALA A 83 -11.21 8.58 0.92
N ALA A 84 -11.02 7.25 0.81
CA ALA A 84 -10.68 6.60 -0.46
C ALA A 84 -11.78 6.75 -1.51
N LEU A 85 -13.05 6.55 -1.10
CA LEU A 85 -14.22 6.73 -1.96
C LEU A 85 -14.29 8.17 -2.50
N ALA A 86 -14.16 9.16 -1.62
CA ALA A 86 -14.18 10.57 -2.01
C ALA A 86 -13.00 10.96 -2.91
N ALA A 87 -11.84 10.31 -2.75
CA ALA A 87 -10.67 10.52 -3.60
C ALA A 87 -10.72 9.73 -4.92
N GLY A 88 -11.64 8.76 -5.06
CA GLY A 88 -11.76 7.91 -6.23
C GLY A 88 -10.60 6.93 -6.38
N VAL A 89 -10.11 6.35 -5.28
CA VAL A 89 -9.01 5.37 -5.27
C VAL A 89 -9.42 4.07 -4.58
N PRO A 90 -8.82 2.91 -4.95
CA PRO A 90 -9.09 1.64 -4.27
C PRO A 90 -8.65 1.64 -2.80
N TYR A 91 -9.36 0.84 -1.99
CA TYR A 91 -9.04 0.61 -0.58
C TYR A 91 -8.88 -0.89 -0.29
N GLY A 92 -7.73 -1.27 0.24
CA GLY A 92 -7.49 -2.59 0.81
C GLY A 92 -7.89 -2.65 2.28
N LEU A 93 -8.85 -3.51 2.61
CA LEU A 93 -9.20 -3.84 4.00
C LEU A 93 -8.34 -5.00 4.48
N ALA A 94 -7.62 -4.83 5.59
CA ALA A 94 -6.82 -5.89 6.19
C ALA A 94 -7.70 -7.02 6.75
N HIS A 95 -7.23 -8.26 6.69
CA HIS A 95 -7.83 -9.38 7.43
C HIS A 95 -7.92 -9.04 8.93
N LEU A 96 -6.87 -8.40 9.44
CA LEU A 96 -6.74 -7.94 10.83
C LEU A 96 -7.38 -6.55 11.06
N SER A 97 -8.45 -6.23 10.36
CA SER A 97 -9.19 -5.00 10.57
C SER A 97 -10.08 -5.07 11.81
N THR A 98 -10.38 -3.90 12.36
CA THR A 98 -11.19 -3.77 13.59
C THR A 98 -12.66 -3.46 13.34
N THR A 99 -13.08 -3.58 12.08
CA THR A 99 -14.43 -3.33 11.59
C THR A 99 -14.81 -4.48 10.65
N PRO A 100 -16.01 -5.08 10.77
CA PRO A 100 -16.45 -6.12 9.84
C PRO A 100 -16.43 -5.63 8.38
N MET A 101 -16.05 -6.51 7.45
CA MET A 101 -15.96 -6.18 6.03
C MET A 101 -17.29 -5.68 5.45
N GLU A 102 -18.40 -6.20 5.98
CA GLU A 102 -19.77 -5.87 5.63
C GLU A 102 -20.11 -4.42 6.03
N HIS A 103 -19.74 -3.99 7.24
CA HIS A 103 -19.98 -2.61 7.69
C HIS A 103 -19.17 -1.60 6.86
N VAL A 104 -17.96 -1.96 6.42
CA VAL A 104 -17.18 -1.11 5.50
C VAL A 104 -17.89 -1.00 4.15
N ALA A 105 -18.44 -2.09 3.64
CA ALA A 105 -19.20 -2.11 2.38
C ALA A 105 -20.47 -1.25 2.47
N GLU A 106 -21.28 -1.41 3.53
CA GLU A 106 -22.48 -0.63 3.79
C GLU A 106 -22.19 0.87 3.94
N ALA A 107 -21.09 1.23 4.60
CA ALA A 107 -20.72 2.63 4.82
C ALA A 107 -20.17 3.34 3.58
N THR A 108 -19.80 2.58 2.54
CA THR A 108 -19.13 3.10 1.33
C THR A 108 -19.65 2.49 0.03
N PRO A 109 -20.96 2.58 -0.27
CA PRO A 109 -21.50 2.09 -1.54
C PRO A 109 -20.79 2.78 -2.71
N GLY A 110 -20.24 1.98 -3.63
CA GLY A 110 -19.46 2.47 -4.79
C GLY A 110 -17.94 2.54 -4.60
N LEU A 111 -17.41 2.31 -3.40
CA LEU A 111 -15.96 2.16 -3.22
C LEU A 111 -15.46 0.88 -3.89
N ARG A 112 -14.33 0.99 -4.59
CA ARG A 112 -13.56 -0.18 -5.04
C ARG A 112 -12.82 -0.78 -3.85
N ARG A 113 -13.42 -1.82 -3.26
CA ARG A 113 -12.94 -2.46 -2.03
C ARG A 113 -12.21 -3.76 -2.36
N TRP A 114 -11.01 -3.92 -1.82
CA TRP A 114 -10.21 -5.13 -1.93
C TRP A 114 -10.01 -5.73 -0.55
N PHE A 115 -10.08 -7.05 -0.44
CA PHE A 115 -9.96 -7.74 0.84
C PHE A 115 -8.62 -8.44 0.93
N ASN A 116 -7.89 -8.18 2.01
CA ASN A 116 -6.62 -8.82 2.27
C ASN A 116 -6.81 -10.05 3.15
N LEU A 117 -6.15 -11.15 2.78
CA LEU A 117 -6.13 -12.38 3.55
C LEU A 117 -4.76 -13.05 3.47
N GLU A 118 -4.52 -13.95 4.41
CA GLU A 118 -3.39 -14.86 4.40
C GLU A 118 -3.84 -16.18 3.75
N PRO A 119 -2.99 -16.86 2.96
CA PRO A 119 -3.28 -18.20 2.50
C PRO A 119 -3.54 -19.14 3.68
N THR A 120 -4.44 -20.10 3.50
CA THR A 120 -4.77 -21.12 4.50
C THR A 120 -4.99 -22.46 3.83
N ASN A 121 -4.51 -23.52 4.46
CA ASN A 121 -4.75 -24.90 4.03
C ASN A 121 -6.16 -25.41 4.43
N ASP A 122 -6.87 -24.69 5.30
CA ASP A 122 -8.26 -24.98 5.66
C ASP A 122 -9.20 -24.52 4.55
N LYS A 123 -9.53 -25.46 3.67
CA LYS A 123 -10.40 -25.24 2.51
C LYS A 123 -11.83 -24.82 2.89
N VAL A 124 -12.31 -25.22 4.07
CA VAL A 124 -13.66 -24.87 4.54
C VAL A 124 -13.66 -23.42 5.03
N MET A 125 -12.68 -23.06 5.86
CA MET A 125 -12.48 -21.68 6.30
C MET A 125 -12.25 -20.76 5.10
N LEU A 126 -11.38 -21.14 4.16
CA LEU A 126 -11.12 -20.36 2.95
C LEU A 126 -12.42 -20.11 2.17
N GLN A 127 -13.22 -21.15 1.90
CA GLN A 127 -14.48 -20.97 1.17
C GLN A 127 -15.43 -20.02 1.90
N ALA A 128 -15.58 -20.17 3.23
CA ALA A 128 -16.45 -19.31 4.02
C ALA A 128 -16.01 -17.83 3.97
N VAL A 129 -14.70 -17.56 4.08
CA VAL A 129 -14.16 -16.21 3.95
C VAL A 129 -14.40 -15.65 2.55
N LEU A 130 -14.15 -16.44 1.50
CA LEU A 130 -14.37 -16.02 0.11
C LEU A 130 -15.85 -15.71 -0.18
N ASP A 131 -16.77 -16.50 0.38
CA ASP A 131 -18.21 -16.26 0.27
C ASP A 131 -18.59 -14.94 0.96
N ARG A 132 -18.06 -14.65 2.15
CA ARG A 132 -18.26 -13.35 2.83
C ARG A 132 -17.73 -12.18 2.01
N VAL A 133 -16.51 -12.30 1.48
CA VAL A 133 -15.88 -11.28 0.64
C VAL A 133 -16.72 -10.98 -0.60
N SER A 134 -17.19 -12.02 -1.30
CA SER A 134 -18.06 -11.92 -2.46
C SER A 134 -19.40 -11.26 -2.12
N ASN A 135 -20.05 -11.72 -1.05
CA ASN A 135 -21.35 -11.21 -0.61
C ASN A 135 -21.29 -9.75 -0.15
N ALA A 136 -20.16 -9.32 0.44
CA ALA A 136 -19.91 -7.93 0.83
C ALA A 136 -19.49 -7.04 -0.36
N GLY A 137 -19.41 -7.59 -1.58
CA GLY A 137 -19.12 -6.85 -2.79
C GLY A 137 -17.69 -6.30 -2.86
N TYR A 138 -16.73 -7.05 -2.34
CA TYR A 138 -15.31 -6.79 -2.59
C TYR A 138 -14.96 -7.31 -3.98
N GLU A 139 -14.24 -6.51 -4.76
CA GLU A 139 -13.99 -6.82 -6.17
C GLU A 139 -12.69 -7.60 -6.38
N ALA A 140 -11.73 -7.53 -5.45
CA ALA A 140 -10.43 -8.19 -5.58
C ALA A 140 -9.89 -8.69 -4.24
N LEU A 141 -8.97 -9.66 -4.32
CA LEU A 141 -8.22 -10.20 -3.18
C LEU A 141 -6.79 -9.69 -3.16
N ILE A 142 -6.27 -9.40 -1.97
CA ILE A 142 -4.85 -9.15 -1.71
C ILE A 142 -4.33 -10.31 -0.85
N VAL A 143 -3.59 -11.23 -1.44
CA VAL A 143 -3.08 -12.43 -0.76
C VAL A 143 -1.64 -12.17 -0.32
N ASN A 144 -1.40 -12.20 0.99
CA ASN A 144 -0.07 -11.99 1.56
C ASN A 144 0.82 -13.23 1.39
N LEU A 145 2.09 -13.02 1.05
CA LEU A 145 3.12 -14.06 0.96
C LEU A 145 4.27 -13.87 1.96
N ASP A 146 4.36 -12.67 2.56
CA ASP A 146 5.49 -12.21 3.38
C ASP A 146 5.31 -12.42 4.89
N CYS A 147 4.21 -13.02 5.32
CA CYS A 147 3.84 -13.23 6.73
C CYS A 147 3.92 -14.72 7.12
N ARG A 148 4.99 -15.42 6.72
CA ARG A 148 5.20 -16.84 7.10
C ARG A 148 5.54 -17.01 8.59
N ASP A 149 6.05 -15.95 9.20
CA ASP A 149 6.26 -15.80 10.63
C ASP A 149 6.02 -14.32 10.98
N VAL A 150 5.90 -14.00 12.27
CA VAL A 150 5.76 -12.62 12.74
C VAL A 150 7.13 -11.98 12.88
N GLY A 151 7.38 -10.91 12.14
CA GLY A 151 8.59 -10.12 12.25
C GLY A 151 8.84 -9.60 13.67
N HIS A 152 10.12 -9.56 14.06
CA HIS A 152 10.51 -9.18 15.42
C HIS A 152 10.50 -7.66 15.62
N ARG A 153 9.35 -7.11 16.00
CA ARG A 153 9.16 -5.65 16.18
C ARG A 153 9.50 -5.22 17.61
N GLU A 154 10.77 -4.93 17.88
CA GLU A 154 11.26 -4.66 19.25
C GLU A 154 10.52 -3.54 19.98
N ARG A 155 10.07 -2.50 19.25
CA ARG A 155 9.26 -1.41 19.83
C ARG A 155 7.95 -1.93 20.43
N ASP A 156 7.31 -2.89 19.78
CA ASP A 156 6.05 -3.51 20.21
C ASP A 156 6.27 -4.33 21.49
N TYR A 157 7.33 -5.16 21.52
CA TYR A 157 7.73 -5.93 22.70
C TYR A 157 8.04 -5.03 23.91
N HIS A 158 8.83 -3.97 23.70
CA HIS A 158 9.16 -3.01 24.76
C HIS A 158 7.93 -2.31 25.32
N ASN A 159 6.93 -2.04 24.48
CA ASN A 159 5.69 -1.37 24.87
C ASN A 159 4.58 -2.32 25.40
N GLY A 160 4.82 -3.64 25.40
CA GLY A 160 3.86 -4.63 25.93
C GLY A 160 2.78 -5.05 24.93
N PHE A 161 2.98 -4.75 23.64
CA PHE A 161 2.14 -5.25 22.55
C PHE A 161 2.60 -6.67 22.17
N THR A 162 2.46 -7.59 23.13
CA THR A 162 2.89 -8.99 23.07
C THR A 162 1.70 -9.94 23.09
N ALA A 163 1.88 -11.23 22.80
CA ALA A 163 0.88 -12.27 23.09
C ALA A 163 1.18 -12.96 24.44
N PRO A 164 0.32 -12.86 25.47
CA PRO A 164 -0.85 -12.00 25.58
C PRO A 164 -0.50 -10.51 25.82
N PRO A 165 -1.40 -9.56 25.50
CA PRO A 165 -1.13 -8.14 25.67
C PRO A 165 -0.92 -7.78 27.14
N SER A 166 0.10 -6.96 27.42
CA SER A 166 0.40 -6.51 28.78
C SER A 166 0.15 -5.01 28.89
N ILE A 167 -0.91 -4.64 29.63
CA ILE A 167 -1.17 -3.24 29.97
C ILE A 167 -0.17 -2.83 31.06
N LYS A 168 0.94 -2.21 30.63
CA LYS A 168 1.96 -1.67 31.55
C LYS A 168 1.47 -0.36 32.19
N PRO A 169 1.87 -0.03 33.44
CA PRO A 169 1.53 1.26 34.06
C PRO A 169 1.93 2.48 33.20
N LYS A 170 3.06 2.35 32.50
CA LYS A 170 3.52 3.34 31.50
C LYS A 170 2.48 3.58 30.41
N THR A 171 1.88 2.53 29.85
CA THR A 171 0.87 2.61 28.79
C THR A 171 -0.40 3.32 29.28
N VAL A 172 -0.82 3.06 30.52
CA VAL A 172 -1.96 3.76 31.14
C VAL A 172 -1.67 5.24 31.29
N PHE A 173 -0.48 5.61 31.78
CA PHE A 173 -0.06 7.00 31.93
C PHE A 173 0.01 7.71 30.57
N GLU A 174 0.57 7.07 29.54
CA GLU A 174 0.60 7.61 28.18
C GLU A 174 -0.81 7.85 27.63
N GLY A 175 -1.75 6.93 27.87
CA GLY A 175 -3.16 7.09 27.52
C GLY A 175 -3.80 8.30 28.22
N ALA A 176 -3.56 8.47 29.52
CA ALA A 176 -4.09 9.59 30.31
C ALA A 176 -3.57 10.95 29.81
N LEU A 177 -2.34 11.02 29.31
CA LEU A 177 -1.77 12.23 28.69
C LEU A 177 -2.39 12.57 27.32
N ARG A 178 -3.25 11.70 26.78
CA ARG A 178 -3.87 11.83 25.45
C ARG A 178 -5.40 11.77 25.58
N PRO A 179 -6.05 12.76 26.22
CA PRO A 179 -7.46 12.69 26.60
C PRO A 179 -8.39 12.52 25.40
N ARG A 180 -8.11 13.18 24.27
CA ARG A 180 -8.92 13.02 23.05
C ARG A 180 -8.92 11.59 22.52
N TRP A 181 -7.76 10.94 22.54
CA TRP A 181 -7.63 9.54 22.15
C TRP A 181 -8.29 8.62 23.19
N ALA A 182 -7.99 8.81 24.48
CA ALA A 182 -8.52 7.97 25.55
C ALA A 182 -10.06 8.03 25.64
N LEU A 183 -10.65 9.22 25.54
CA LEU A 183 -12.11 9.37 25.50
C LEU A 183 -12.72 8.71 24.27
N GLY A 184 -12.08 8.87 23.10
CA GLY A 184 -12.54 8.20 21.88
C GLY A 184 -12.47 6.68 21.99
N PHE A 185 -11.39 6.16 22.56
CA PHE A 185 -11.21 4.73 22.80
C PHE A 185 -12.25 4.18 23.77
N LEU A 186 -12.51 4.87 24.89
CA LEU A 186 -13.48 4.44 25.91
C LEU A 186 -14.94 4.59 25.46
N ALA A 187 -15.24 5.55 24.57
CA ALA A 187 -16.58 5.78 24.04
C ALA A 187 -16.94 4.87 22.86
N SER A 188 -16.01 4.02 22.41
CA SER A 188 -16.21 3.11 21.28
C SER A 188 -16.33 1.67 21.74
N ASP A 189 -16.88 0.80 20.89
CA ASP A 189 -16.90 -0.63 21.14
C ASP A 189 -15.49 -1.18 21.39
N ALA A 190 -15.40 -2.27 22.14
CA ALA A 190 -14.13 -2.95 22.36
C ALA A 190 -13.44 -3.27 21.03
N ILE A 191 -12.11 -3.22 21.04
CA ILE A 191 -11.31 -3.66 19.89
C ILE A 191 -11.47 -5.17 19.77
N ALA A 192 -11.82 -5.64 18.58
CA ALA A 192 -11.80 -7.04 18.17
C ALA A 192 -11.39 -7.10 16.69
N PHE A 193 -11.17 -8.32 16.18
CA PHE A 193 -10.77 -8.54 14.78
C PHE A 193 -11.80 -9.42 14.07
N PRO A 194 -12.99 -8.85 13.77
CA PRO A 194 -14.19 -9.60 13.34
C PRO A 194 -14.05 -10.37 12.03
N ASN A 195 -13.01 -10.10 11.24
CA ASN A 195 -12.82 -10.75 9.96
C ASN A 195 -11.91 -11.99 10.05
N LEU A 196 -11.30 -12.27 11.22
CA LEU A 196 -10.59 -13.53 11.47
C LEU A 196 -11.54 -14.71 11.61
N ASP A 197 -12.78 -14.46 12.01
CA ASP A 197 -13.82 -15.47 12.08
C ASP A 197 -14.39 -15.73 10.68
N ALA A 198 -14.65 -17.00 10.36
CA ALA A 198 -15.29 -17.39 9.10
C ALA A 198 -16.75 -16.93 8.99
N GLU A 199 -17.38 -16.60 10.12
CA GLU A 199 -18.77 -16.15 10.22
C GLU A 199 -18.86 -14.67 10.58
N ILE A 200 -19.98 -14.04 10.23
CA ILE A 200 -20.27 -12.65 10.64
C ILE A 200 -20.50 -12.64 12.16
N PRO A 201 -19.69 -11.91 12.94
CA PRO A 201 -19.83 -11.91 14.39
C PRO A 201 -21.23 -11.45 14.82
N GLN A 202 -21.88 -12.26 15.65
CA GLN A 202 -23.19 -11.93 16.23
C GLN A 202 -23.00 -11.37 17.65
N GLY A 203 -23.49 -10.17 17.92
CA GLY A 203 -23.43 -9.52 19.23
C GLY A 203 -22.19 -8.62 19.44
N PRO A 204 -21.91 -8.21 20.70
CA PRO A 204 -20.81 -7.29 21.00
C PRO A 204 -19.46 -7.89 20.64
N LEU A 205 -18.65 -7.12 19.90
CA LEU A 205 -17.27 -7.50 19.57
C LEU A 205 -16.45 -7.69 20.85
N SER A 206 -15.79 -8.84 20.98
CA SER A 206 -14.94 -9.14 22.13
C SER A 206 -13.59 -9.68 21.66
N SER A 207 -12.52 -9.28 22.34
CA SER A 207 -11.18 -9.80 22.10
C SER A 207 -10.93 -11.04 22.95
N THR A 208 -10.57 -12.18 22.34
CA THR A 208 -10.12 -13.37 23.08
C THR A 208 -8.59 -13.40 23.21
N PRO A 209 -8.03 -13.99 24.29
CA PRO A 209 -6.58 -14.19 24.42
C PRO A 209 -5.97 -15.02 23.27
N ASP A 210 -6.72 -15.98 22.72
CA ASP A 210 -6.26 -16.81 21.60
C ASP A 210 -6.17 -16.02 20.30
N MET A 211 -7.12 -15.11 20.04
CA MET A 211 -7.03 -14.18 18.91
C MET A 211 -5.75 -13.33 18.98
N TRP A 212 -5.38 -12.84 20.17
CA TRP A 212 -4.12 -12.12 20.35
C TRP A 212 -2.89 -13.01 20.18
N ARG A 213 -2.96 -14.30 20.55
CA ARG A 213 -1.89 -15.27 20.25
C ARG A 213 -1.73 -15.49 18.76
N THR A 214 -2.82 -15.73 18.02
CA THR A 214 -2.75 -15.87 16.56
C THR A 214 -2.16 -14.61 15.91
N LEU A 215 -2.56 -13.42 16.37
CA LEU A 215 -2.08 -12.13 15.86
C LEU A 215 -0.59 -11.83 16.14
N LEU A 216 -0.07 -12.24 17.30
CA LEU A 216 1.24 -11.77 17.81
C LEU A 216 2.27 -12.89 18.00
N ALA A 217 1.85 -14.16 18.02
CA ALA A 217 2.71 -15.33 18.15
C ALA A 217 2.91 -16.09 16.82
N GLY A 218 2.25 -15.68 15.73
CA GLY A 218 2.61 -16.10 14.38
C GLY A 218 2.39 -17.58 14.08
N SER A 219 1.26 -18.14 14.51
CA SER A 219 0.86 -19.50 14.08
C SER A 219 0.26 -19.45 12.67
N TYR A 220 1.09 -19.10 11.68
CA TYR A 220 0.74 -19.24 10.28
C TYR A 220 1.05 -20.67 9.84
N GLU A 221 0.06 -21.35 9.30
CA GLU A 221 0.29 -22.67 8.68
C GLU A 221 1.25 -22.51 7.49
N PRO A 222 2.23 -23.41 7.31
CA PRO A 222 3.08 -23.36 6.14
C PRO A 222 2.24 -23.48 4.86
N THR A 223 2.36 -22.50 3.98
CA THR A 223 1.65 -22.46 2.70
C THR A 223 2.63 -22.41 1.54
N ASP A 224 2.23 -22.91 0.39
CA ASP A 224 3.01 -22.92 -0.84
C ASP A 224 2.19 -22.45 -2.06
N TRP A 225 2.75 -22.64 -3.27
CA TRP A 225 2.11 -22.23 -4.51
C TRP A 225 0.79 -22.98 -4.79
N SER A 226 0.61 -24.21 -4.27
CA SER A 226 -0.62 -24.98 -4.46
C SER A 226 -1.81 -24.38 -3.71
N ASP A 227 -1.57 -23.75 -2.55
CA ASP A 227 -2.62 -23.01 -1.83
C ASP A 227 -3.09 -21.78 -2.64
N LEU A 228 -2.17 -21.16 -3.40
CA LEU A 228 -2.52 -20.04 -4.28
C LEU A 228 -3.34 -20.52 -5.50
N GLU A 229 -3.08 -21.71 -6.03
CA GLU A 229 -3.92 -22.34 -7.05
C GLU A 229 -5.33 -22.60 -6.50
N ASP A 230 -5.43 -23.12 -5.28
CA ASP A 230 -6.72 -23.34 -4.61
C ASP A 230 -7.51 -22.03 -4.46
N ILE A 231 -6.87 -20.91 -4.08
CA ILE A 231 -7.53 -19.59 -4.04
C ILE A 231 -7.98 -19.18 -5.45
N ARG A 232 -7.10 -19.31 -6.45
CA ARG A 232 -7.39 -18.93 -7.84
C ARG A 232 -8.57 -19.70 -8.42
N THR A 233 -8.74 -20.97 -8.06
CA THR A 233 -9.87 -21.80 -8.54
C THR A 233 -11.20 -21.46 -7.87
N ARG A 234 -11.19 -20.89 -6.66
CA ARG A 234 -12.39 -20.55 -5.88
C ARG A 234 -12.85 -19.11 -6.05
N TRP A 235 -11.92 -18.20 -6.34
CA TRP A 235 -12.20 -16.79 -6.52
C TRP A 235 -12.23 -16.41 -8.00
N ASN A 236 -13.30 -15.76 -8.44
CA ASN A 236 -13.49 -15.36 -9.84
C ASN A 236 -13.01 -13.93 -10.16
N GLY A 237 -12.72 -13.11 -9.15
CA GLY A 237 -12.24 -11.74 -9.35
C GLY A 237 -10.72 -11.64 -9.48
N PRO A 238 -10.18 -10.42 -9.60
CA PRO A 238 -8.74 -10.21 -9.58
C PRO A 238 -8.08 -10.66 -8.26
N ILE A 239 -6.84 -11.15 -8.36
CA ILE A 239 -6.00 -11.54 -7.24
C ILE A 239 -4.66 -10.81 -7.34
N ILE A 240 -4.30 -10.13 -6.25
CA ILE A 240 -3.04 -9.43 -6.06
C ILE A 240 -2.18 -10.27 -5.10
N LEU A 241 -1.00 -10.71 -5.53
CA LEU A 241 -0.03 -11.35 -4.64
C LEU A 241 0.86 -10.29 -3.99
N LYS A 242 0.76 -10.12 -2.67
CA LYS A 242 1.48 -9.08 -1.92
C LYS A 242 2.62 -9.66 -1.09
N GLY A 243 3.76 -8.98 -1.10
CA GLY A 243 4.91 -9.36 -0.27
C GLY A 243 6.05 -10.03 -1.05
N CYS A 244 6.01 -9.97 -2.38
CA CYS A 244 7.02 -10.57 -3.24
C CYS A 244 8.02 -9.53 -3.72
N VAL A 245 9.30 -9.72 -3.41
CA VAL A 245 10.41 -8.88 -3.91
C VAL A 245 11.42 -9.66 -4.75
N ASN A 246 11.17 -10.95 -4.95
CA ASN A 246 12.03 -11.82 -5.74
C ASN A 246 11.45 -11.95 -7.17
N PRO A 247 12.18 -11.53 -8.21
CA PRO A 247 11.70 -11.61 -9.60
C PRO A 247 11.35 -13.03 -10.05
N LYS A 248 11.97 -14.07 -9.48
CA LYS A 248 11.63 -15.47 -9.82
C LYS A 248 10.22 -15.83 -9.38
N ASP A 249 9.81 -15.39 -8.20
CA ASP A 249 8.47 -15.63 -7.68
C ASP A 249 7.43 -14.83 -8.49
N ALA A 250 7.79 -13.63 -8.97
CA ALA A 250 6.96 -12.87 -9.90
C ALA A 250 6.74 -13.60 -11.24
N ALA A 251 7.77 -14.22 -11.79
CA ALA A 251 7.67 -14.99 -13.03
C ALA A 251 6.76 -16.23 -12.86
N ILE A 252 6.83 -16.91 -11.70
CA ILE A 252 5.94 -18.02 -11.34
C ILE A 252 4.50 -17.52 -11.24
N ALA A 253 4.25 -16.45 -10.47
CA ALA A 253 2.92 -15.85 -10.33
C ALA A 253 2.30 -15.49 -11.69
N ALA A 254 3.10 -14.89 -12.58
CA ALA A 254 2.65 -14.54 -13.92
C ALA A 254 2.34 -15.77 -14.78
N SER A 255 3.03 -16.90 -14.58
CA SER A 255 2.73 -18.17 -15.27
C SER A 255 1.44 -18.83 -14.79
N MET A 256 1.03 -18.55 -13.55
CA MET A 256 -0.21 -19.06 -12.95
C MET A 256 -1.44 -18.20 -13.28
N GLY A 257 -1.25 -17.04 -13.94
CA GLY A 257 -2.36 -16.17 -14.35
C GLY A 257 -2.94 -15.33 -13.22
N PHE A 258 -2.14 -14.96 -12.23
CA PHE A 258 -2.54 -13.92 -11.26
C PHE A 258 -2.59 -12.54 -11.94
N ASP A 259 -3.45 -11.64 -11.44
CA ASP A 259 -3.75 -10.38 -12.10
C ASP A 259 -2.76 -9.27 -11.77
N ALA A 260 -2.23 -9.27 -10.54
CA ALA A 260 -1.26 -8.28 -10.10
C ALA A 260 -0.30 -8.81 -9.03
N ILE A 261 0.86 -8.16 -8.94
CA ILE A 261 1.86 -8.39 -7.92
C ILE A 261 2.10 -7.10 -7.16
N GLN A 262 1.96 -7.14 -5.83
CA GLN A 262 2.33 -6.04 -4.96
C GLN A 262 3.74 -6.27 -4.41
N VAL A 263 4.70 -5.62 -5.05
CA VAL A 263 6.11 -5.59 -4.64
C VAL A 263 6.20 -4.89 -3.29
N SER A 264 6.45 -5.67 -2.25
CA SER A 264 6.33 -5.22 -0.87
C SER A 264 7.26 -6.01 0.04
N ASN A 265 7.86 -5.33 1.01
CA ASN A 265 8.52 -5.95 2.17
C ASN A 265 7.73 -5.65 3.45
N HIS A 266 6.40 -5.54 3.33
CA HIS A 266 5.48 -5.19 4.40
C HIS A 266 5.79 -3.85 5.08
N GLY A 267 6.41 -2.91 4.35
CA GLY A 267 6.87 -1.64 4.90
C GLY A 267 8.03 -1.78 5.91
N GLY A 268 8.85 -2.83 5.78
CA GLY A 268 10.00 -3.13 6.63
C GLY A 268 9.63 -3.70 8.00
N ARG A 269 8.54 -4.46 8.09
CA ARG A 269 7.94 -4.94 9.36
C ARG A 269 8.04 -6.45 9.61
N GLN A 270 8.52 -7.21 8.63
CA GLN A 270 8.64 -8.66 8.70
C GLN A 270 10.11 -9.05 8.85
N LEU A 271 10.80 -9.39 7.75
CA LEU A 271 12.23 -9.66 7.71
C LEU A 271 13.03 -8.34 7.59
N ASP A 272 13.89 -8.03 8.57
CA ASP A 272 14.82 -6.91 8.43
C ASP A 272 15.95 -7.25 7.45
N HIS A 273 16.58 -6.23 6.87
CA HIS A 273 17.51 -6.36 5.73
C HIS A 273 16.93 -6.95 4.43
N MET A 274 15.62 -7.05 4.31
CA MET A 274 14.93 -7.34 3.05
C MET A 274 15.14 -6.17 2.07
N VAL A 275 15.28 -6.51 0.78
CA VAL A 275 15.45 -5.50 -0.28
C VAL A 275 14.25 -4.53 -0.31
N SER A 276 14.51 -3.29 -0.68
CA SER A 276 13.44 -2.31 -0.89
C SER A 276 12.67 -2.64 -2.17
N PRO A 277 11.33 -2.57 -2.17
CA PRO A 277 10.52 -2.79 -3.37
C PRO A 277 10.94 -1.92 -4.56
N MET A 278 11.39 -0.71 -4.29
CA MET A 278 11.87 0.23 -5.32
C MET A 278 13.16 -0.25 -6.00
N ASP A 279 14.02 -1.00 -5.30
CA ASP A 279 15.32 -1.45 -5.81
C ASP A 279 15.20 -2.57 -6.84
N VAL A 280 14.17 -3.41 -6.69
CA VAL A 280 13.92 -4.57 -7.57
C VAL A 280 12.86 -4.29 -8.64
N LEU A 281 12.25 -3.10 -8.62
CA LEU A 281 11.10 -2.77 -9.47
C LEU A 281 11.34 -3.00 -10.98
N PRO A 282 12.49 -2.61 -11.58
CA PRO A 282 12.77 -2.93 -12.98
C PRO A 282 12.81 -4.44 -13.26
N GLU A 283 13.43 -5.22 -12.39
CA GLU A 283 13.52 -6.69 -12.52
C GLU A 283 12.13 -7.35 -12.41
N MET A 284 11.25 -6.80 -11.56
CA MET A 284 9.86 -7.24 -11.44
C MET A 284 9.07 -6.94 -12.74
N GLY A 285 9.32 -5.79 -13.37
CA GLY A 285 8.79 -5.45 -14.69
C GLY A 285 9.17 -6.49 -15.76
N GLU A 286 10.44 -6.85 -15.82
CA GLU A 286 10.95 -7.87 -16.75
C GLU A 286 10.35 -9.26 -16.47
N ALA A 287 10.30 -9.67 -15.20
CA ALA A 287 9.82 -11.00 -14.80
C ALA A 287 8.32 -11.22 -15.08
N THR A 288 7.49 -10.18 -14.92
CA THR A 288 6.06 -10.26 -15.22
C THR A 288 5.78 -10.20 -16.72
N ALA A 289 6.66 -9.58 -17.51
CA ALA A 289 6.55 -9.44 -18.96
C ALA A 289 5.18 -8.88 -19.41
N GLY A 290 4.65 -7.92 -18.65
CA GLY A 290 3.36 -7.26 -18.91
C GLY A 290 2.12 -8.16 -18.72
N ARG A 291 2.28 -9.37 -18.15
CA ARG A 291 1.15 -10.29 -17.86
C ARG A 291 0.40 -9.96 -16.57
N MET A 292 0.98 -9.10 -15.74
CA MET A 292 0.44 -8.70 -14.43
C MET A 292 0.61 -7.20 -14.26
N GLU A 293 -0.34 -6.55 -13.57
CA GLU A 293 -0.10 -5.20 -13.06
C GLU A 293 0.88 -5.23 -11.88
N ILE A 294 1.71 -4.20 -11.75
CA ILE A 294 2.69 -4.06 -10.68
C ILE A 294 2.26 -2.97 -9.72
N ILE A 295 1.97 -3.35 -8.48
CA ILE A 295 1.71 -2.45 -7.37
C ILE A 295 2.99 -2.34 -6.53
N VAL A 296 3.39 -1.13 -6.13
CA VAL A 296 4.57 -0.94 -5.27
C VAL A 296 4.17 -0.27 -3.97
N ASP A 297 4.65 -0.80 -2.85
CA ASP A 297 4.56 -0.13 -1.55
C ASP A 297 5.92 -0.06 -0.85
N GLY A 298 5.94 0.43 0.38
CA GLY A 298 7.16 0.60 1.15
C GLY A 298 7.85 1.94 0.84
N GLY A 299 8.08 2.76 1.88
CA GLY A 299 8.88 3.98 1.74
C GLY A 299 8.22 5.20 1.08
N ILE A 300 7.13 5.05 0.33
CA ILE A 300 6.44 6.16 -0.36
C ILE A 300 5.94 7.22 0.64
N ARG A 301 6.37 8.48 0.49
CA ARG A 301 5.99 9.62 1.35
C ARG A 301 5.59 10.87 0.57
N ARG A 302 5.93 10.96 -0.70
CA ARG A 302 5.68 12.10 -1.58
C ARG A 302 5.04 11.69 -2.89
N GLY A 303 4.34 12.62 -3.54
CA GLY A 303 3.87 12.44 -4.91
C GLY A 303 5.02 12.18 -5.89
N SER A 304 6.20 12.75 -5.66
CA SER A 304 7.40 12.44 -6.45
C SER A 304 7.86 10.99 -6.37
N ASP A 305 7.65 10.34 -5.23
CA ASP A 305 8.01 8.92 -5.04
C ASP A 305 7.12 8.05 -5.92
N VAL A 306 5.82 8.38 -5.97
CA VAL A 306 4.85 7.73 -6.87
C VAL A 306 5.27 7.91 -8.33
N ILE A 307 5.60 9.13 -8.76
CA ILE A 307 6.02 9.38 -10.16
C ILE A 307 7.30 8.60 -10.52
N LYS A 308 8.28 8.49 -9.60
CA LYS A 308 9.48 7.67 -9.82
C LYS A 308 9.15 6.19 -10.00
N ALA A 309 8.32 5.63 -9.12
CA ALA A 309 7.92 4.23 -9.21
C ALA A 309 7.18 3.92 -10.52
N LEU A 310 6.26 4.79 -10.95
CA LEU A 310 5.54 4.62 -12.22
C LEU A 310 6.47 4.67 -13.43
N ALA A 311 7.43 5.60 -13.44
CA ALA A 311 8.43 5.69 -14.51
C ALA A 311 9.41 4.49 -14.53
N LEU A 312 9.51 3.73 -13.44
CA LEU A 312 10.27 2.47 -13.38
C LEU A 312 9.45 1.24 -13.74
N GLY A 313 8.16 1.39 -14.06
CA GLY A 313 7.31 0.30 -14.50
C GLY A 313 6.24 -0.16 -13.51
N ALA A 314 6.06 0.52 -12.38
CA ALA A 314 4.86 0.30 -11.57
C ALA A 314 3.60 0.79 -12.32
N ASP A 315 2.48 0.12 -12.11
CA ASP A 315 1.15 0.58 -12.53
C ASP A 315 0.49 1.44 -11.46
N VAL A 316 0.72 1.08 -10.19
CA VAL A 316 0.07 1.68 -9.03
C VAL A 316 1.03 1.73 -7.85
N CYS A 317 0.88 2.75 -7.02
CA CYS A 317 1.52 2.82 -5.71
C CYS A 317 0.51 2.56 -4.59
N ALA A 318 0.94 1.92 -3.51
CA ALA A 318 0.12 1.76 -2.31
C ALA A 318 0.78 2.46 -1.10
N ILE A 319 -0.02 3.17 -0.32
CA ILE A 319 0.43 3.84 0.91
C ILE A 319 -0.21 3.20 2.14
N GLY A 320 0.58 3.03 3.20
CA GLY A 320 0.12 2.59 4.52
C GLY A 320 0.27 3.69 5.57
N ARG A 321 1.46 3.80 6.17
CA ARG A 321 1.78 4.81 7.21
C ARG A 321 1.33 6.24 6.89
N PRO A 322 1.48 6.80 5.67
CA PRO A 322 1.02 8.16 5.38
C PRO A 322 -0.45 8.40 5.71
N TYR A 323 -1.35 7.51 5.28
CA TYR A 323 -2.77 7.69 5.56
C TYR A 323 -3.09 7.38 7.03
N LEU A 324 -2.38 6.46 7.66
CA LEU A 324 -2.51 6.19 9.10
C LEU A 324 -2.11 7.40 9.94
N TYR A 325 -1.10 8.16 9.54
CA TYR A 325 -0.77 9.42 10.20
C TYR A 325 -1.89 10.45 10.08
N GLY A 326 -2.55 10.50 8.91
CA GLY A 326 -3.75 11.31 8.69
C GLY A 326 -4.90 10.88 9.62
N LEU A 327 -5.22 9.58 9.62
CA LEU A 327 -6.24 8.97 10.46
C LEU A 327 -6.02 9.28 11.94
N ALA A 328 -4.82 9.01 12.45
CA ALA A 328 -4.45 9.28 13.84
C ALA A 328 -4.53 10.76 14.20
N ALA A 329 -4.24 11.66 13.26
CA ALA A 329 -4.25 13.09 13.51
C ALA A 329 -5.66 13.70 13.52
N ALA A 330 -6.55 13.27 12.62
CA ALA A 330 -7.83 13.93 12.40
C ALA A 330 -8.93 13.04 11.78
N GLY A 331 -8.85 11.72 11.94
CA GLY A 331 -9.84 10.80 11.41
C GLY A 331 -9.94 10.85 9.87
N GLU A 332 -11.16 10.76 9.35
CA GLU A 332 -11.47 10.84 7.92
C GLU A 332 -10.86 12.09 7.26
N ALA A 333 -11.02 13.26 7.88
CA ALA A 333 -10.50 14.52 7.35
C ALA A 333 -8.97 14.51 7.18
N GLY A 334 -8.26 13.82 8.08
CA GLY A 334 -6.82 13.66 7.99
C GLY A 334 -6.40 12.73 6.85
N VAL A 335 -7.12 11.62 6.64
CA VAL A 335 -6.89 10.73 5.49
C VAL A 335 -7.16 11.47 4.18
N SER A 336 -8.29 12.18 4.08
CA SER A 336 -8.62 12.99 2.90
C SER A 336 -7.57 14.06 2.62
N HIS A 337 -7.01 14.68 3.67
CA HIS A 337 -5.94 15.66 3.51
C HIS A 337 -4.66 15.04 2.93
N VAL A 338 -4.25 13.87 3.41
CA VAL A 338 -3.09 13.14 2.87
C VAL A 338 -3.29 12.81 1.38
N LEU A 339 -4.46 12.29 1.00
CA LEU A 339 -4.77 11.99 -0.40
C LEU A 339 -4.75 13.25 -1.30
N LYS A 340 -5.24 14.39 -0.80
CA LYS A 340 -5.15 15.68 -1.50
C LYS A 340 -3.69 16.14 -1.68
N LEU A 341 -2.82 15.91 -0.68
CA LEU A 341 -1.40 16.23 -0.79
C LEU A 341 -0.73 15.38 -1.87
N PHE A 342 -0.94 14.07 -1.86
CA PHE A 342 -0.41 13.18 -2.90
C PHE A 342 -0.86 13.60 -4.29
N LYS A 343 -2.16 13.90 -4.48
CA LYS A 343 -2.69 14.42 -5.75
C LYS A 343 -1.96 15.70 -6.18
N ALA A 344 -1.86 16.69 -5.30
CA ALA A 344 -1.22 17.97 -5.61
C ALA A 344 0.28 17.83 -5.91
N GLU A 345 0.99 16.97 -5.17
CA GLU A 345 2.41 16.71 -5.39
C GLU A 345 2.67 15.95 -6.70
N MET A 346 1.83 14.96 -7.04
CA MET A 346 1.93 14.25 -8.33
C MET A 346 1.68 15.20 -9.50
N CYS A 347 0.61 16.00 -9.47
CA CYS A 347 0.33 17.00 -10.51
C CYS A 347 1.50 17.97 -10.69
N ARG A 348 2.06 18.49 -9.58
CA ARG A 348 3.20 19.40 -9.63
C ARG A 348 4.44 18.71 -10.21
N THR A 349 4.70 17.48 -9.82
CA THR A 349 5.87 16.72 -10.29
C THR A 349 5.77 16.45 -11.78
N MET A 350 4.61 15.99 -12.27
CA MET A 350 4.36 15.74 -13.69
C MET A 350 4.49 17.01 -14.53
N ALA A 351 3.91 18.13 -14.08
CA ALA A 351 4.05 19.42 -14.75
C ALA A 351 5.51 19.89 -14.83
N LEU A 352 6.30 19.71 -13.76
CA LEU A 352 7.73 20.06 -13.77
C LEU A 352 8.58 19.09 -14.58
N LEU A 353 8.16 17.83 -14.71
CA LEU A 353 8.81 16.81 -15.52
C LEU A 353 8.50 16.95 -17.02
N GLY A 354 7.45 17.70 -17.36
CA GLY A 354 7.00 17.89 -18.74
C GLY A 354 6.12 16.76 -19.26
N VAL A 355 5.37 16.08 -18.39
CA VAL A 355 4.41 15.03 -18.75
C VAL A 355 3.00 15.36 -18.27
N THR A 356 1.99 14.98 -19.03
CA THR A 356 0.60 15.37 -18.80
C THR A 356 -0.30 14.21 -18.38
N THR A 357 0.05 12.97 -18.73
CA THR A 357 -0.75 11.77 -18.42
C THR A 357 0.10 10.66 -17.81
N ILE A 358 -0.55 9.73 -17.10
CA ILE A 358 0.13 8.53 -16.58
C ILE A 358 0.66 7.65 -17.72
N ALA A 359 -0.07 7.55 -18.83
CA ALA A 359 0.37 6.81 -20.00
C ALA A 359 1.67 7.38 -20.58
N GLU A 360 1.74 8.71 -20.75
CA GLU A 360 2.94 9.40 -21.23
C GLU A 360 4.12 9.24 -20.26
N LEU A 361 3.87 9.29 -18.95
CA LEU A 361 4.91 9.04 -17.93
C LEU A 361 5.49 7.63 -18.06
N LYS A 362 4.63 6.62 -18.22
CA LYS A 362 5.05 5.21 -18.34
C LYS A 362 5.78 4.95 -19.66
N GLU A 363 5.34 5.56 -20.75
CA GLU A 363 6.01 5.49 -22.07
C GLU A 363 7.40 6.13 -22.01
N GLY A 364 7.52 7.32 -21.39
CA GLY A 364 8.81 7.99 -21.23
C GLY A 364 9.76 7.25 -20.27
N GLY A 365 9.23 6.56 -19.26
CA GLY A 365 9.96 5.60 -18.43
C GLY A 365 11.36 6.04 -18.00
N ARG A 366 12.38 5.27 -18.41
CA ARG A 366 13.80 5.50 -18.10
C ARG A 366 14.38 6.77 -18.75
N GLU A 367 13.74 7.38 -19.74
CA GLU A 367 14.18 8.67 -20.31
C GLU A 367 13.90 9.85 -19.36
N LEU A 368 12.91 9.69 -18.49
CA LEU A 368 12.45 10.72 -17.55
C LEU A 368 13.10 10.62 -16.16
N ILE A 369 13.82 9.53 -15.88
CA ILE A 369 14.47 9.31 -14.58
C ILE A 369 15.79 8.54 -14.72
N ARG A 370 16.80 8.90 -13.92
CA ARG A 370 18.14 8.30 -13.94
C ARG A 370 18.55 7.81 -12.56
N HIS A 371 19.20 6.65 -12.49
CA HIS A 371 19.81 6.17 -11.25
C HIS A 371 21.16 6.84 -11.03
N HIS A 372 21.54 7.12 -9.78
CA HIS A 372 22.82 7.78 -9.48
C HIS A 372 24.05 6.95 -9.84
N SER A 373 23.91 5.62 -9.94
CA SER A 373 24.99 4.74 -10.38
C SER A 373 25.11 4.59 -11.90
N GLU A 374 24.14 5.08 -12.68
CA GLU A 374 24.20 5.00 -14.14
C GLU A 374 25.28 5.92 -14.69
N THR A 375 26.15 5.38 -15.54
CA THR A 375 27.18 6.14 -16.21
C THR A 375 26.57 7.05 -17.28
N PHE A 376 27.20 8.21 -17.52
CA PHE A 376 26.77 9.14 -18.56
C PHE A 376 26.74 8.47 -19.94
N VAL A 377 25.56 8.26 -20.50
CA VAL A 377 25.40 7.94 -21.92
C VAL A 377 25.71 9.20 -22.72
N ARG A 378 26.73 9.15 -23.60
CA ARG A 378 27.00 10.23 -24.55
C ARG A 378 25.86 10.25 -25.57
N VAL A 379 25.01 11.27 -25.48
CA VAL A 379 24.05 11.55 -26.56
C VAL A 379 24.87 11.98 -27.78
N ALA A 380 24.71 11.27 -28.91
CA ALA A 380 25.29 11.71 -30.17
C ALA A 380 24.79 13.14 -30.44
N ALA A 381 25.71 14.06 -30.73
CA ALA A 381 25.36 15.45 -30.99
C ALA A 381 24.26 15.49 -32.05
N ALA A 382 23.26 16.36 -31.86
CA ALA A 382 22.19 16.62 -32.82
C ALA A 382 22.71 17.37 -34.07
N SER A 383 23.84 16.91 -34.65
CA SER A 383 24.45 17.50 -35.84
C SER A 383 23.81 17.05 -37.15
N ASP A 384 22.74 16.24 -37.11
CA ASP A 384 22.03 15.77 -38.32
C ASP A 384 20.60 16.32 -38.49
N LEU A 385 20.08 17.10 -37.53
CA LEU A 385 18.71 17.67 -37.63
C LEU A 385 18.67 19.08 -38.23
N ASP A 386 19.81 19.78 -38.33
CA ASP A 386 19.90 21.15 -38.84
C ASP A 386 20.23 21.26 -40.35
N SER A 387 20.42 20.15 -41.05
CA SER A 387 20.68 20.16 -42.50
C SER A 387 19.41 20.25 -43.37
N GLN A 388 18.21 20.27 -42.77
CA GLN A 388 16.94 20.36 -43.52
C GLN A 388 16.02 21.55 -43.16
N ARG A 389 16.37 22.40 -42.19
CA ARG A 389 15.69 23.69 -42.00
C ARG A 389 16.42 24.77 -42.77
N SER A 390 16.27 24.71 -44.08
CA SER A 390 16.72 25.73 -45.03
C SER A 390 16.21 27.11 -44.59
N LEU A 391 17.14 28.07 -44.53
CA LEU A 391 17.00 29.52 -44.37
C LEU A 391 16.12 30.22 -45.44
N ALA A 392 15.17 29.51 -46.06
CA ALA A 392 14.30 30.03 -47.12
C ALA A 392 13.03 30.73 -46.61
N GLU A 393 12.71 30.69 -45.31
CA GLU A 393 11.47 31.28 -44.76
C GLU A 393 11.64 32.60 -44.01
N LEU A 394 12.86 33.13 -43.88
CA LEU A 394 13.07 34.49 -43.38
C LEU A 394 13.04 35.46 -44.56
N GLY A 395 11.84 35.66 -45.09
CA GLY A 395 11.53 36.69 -46.07
C GLY A 395 11.96 38.06 -45.56
N THR A 396 12.88 38.68 -46.29
CA THR A 396 13.24 40.09 -46.15
C THR A 396 12.36 40.91 -47.10
N PRO A 397 11.76 41.99 -46.61
CA PRO A 397 11.70 43.25 -47.35
C PRO A 397 12.77 44.22 -46.86
#